data_AF-A0A845DQR0-F1
#
_entry.id   AF-A0A845DQR0-F1
#
_cell.length_a   1.000
_cell.length_b   1.000
_cell.length_c   1.000
_cell.angle_alpha   90.00
_cell.angle_beta   90.00
_cell.angle_gamma   90.00
#
_symmetry.space_group_name_H-M   'P 1'
#
loop_
_entity.id
_entity.type
_entity.pdbx_description
1 polymer ?
#
loop_
_entity_poly.entity_id
_entity_poly.type
_entity_poly.pdbx_seq_one_letter_code
_entity_poly.pdbx_strand_id
1 'polypeptide(L)' 'MDILDFIKEEGFTSARFQSFAGKDTLIQLNRLTDMKELFGLLEMTPTSVRYYPYEKLPYLDCSQNEDNVKLRLFKP' A
#
# COMPACT_ATOMS: atom_id res chain seq x y z
N MET A 1 0.99 -5.40 -15.81
CA MET A 1 -0.14 -4.97 -14.97
C MET A 1 0.44 -4.14 -13.85
N ASP A 2 0.00 -2.90 -13.71
CA ASP A 2 0.52 -1.99 -12.69
C ASP A 2 -0.03 -2.37 -11.31
N ILE A 3 0.71 -2.04 -10.24
CA ILE A 3 0.27 -2.22 -8.85
C ILE A 3 -1.01 -1.42 -8.60
N LEU A 4 -1.10 -0.20 -9.15
CA LEU A 4 -2.29 0.63 -9.00
C LEU A 4 -3.51 0.01 -9.70
N ASP A 5 -3.33 -0.57 -10.89
CA ASP A 5 -4.41 -1.26 -11.60
C ASP A 5 -4.90 -2.46 -10.78
N PHE A 6 -3.98 -3.26 -10.24
CA PHE A 6 -4.32 -4.37 -9.36
C PHE A 6 -5.10 -3.91 -8.13
N ILE A 7 -4.65 -2.82 -7.48
CA ILE A 7 -5.32 -2.24 -6.32
C ILE A 7 -6.77 -1.85 -6.66
N LYS A 8 -6.98 -1.22 -7.82
CA LYS A 8 -8.29 -0.78 -8.30
C LYS A 8 -9.19 -1.95 -8.69
N GLU A 9 -8.68 -2.92 -9.44
CA GLU A 9 -9.43 -4.10 -9.87
C GLU A 9 -9.87 -4.97 -8.69
N GLU A 10 -9.00 -5.15 -7.69
CA GLU A 10 -9.32 -5.87 -6.48
C GLU A 10 -10.30 -5.12 -5.56
N GLY A 11 -10.52 -3.82 -5.78
CA GLY A 11 -11.43 -2.99 -4.98
C GLY A 11 -10.84 -2.52 -3.65
N PHE A 12 -9.51 -2.43 -3.55
CA PHE A 12 -8.85 -1.84 -2.38
C PHE A 12 -9.04 -0.33 -2.34
N THR A 13 -9.53 0.19 -1.22
CA THR A 13 -9.88 1.61 -1.06
C THR A 13 -8.93 2.37 -0.15
N SER A 14 -8.24 1.68 0.76
CA SER A 14 -7.29 2.32 1.67
C SER A 14 -6.14 1.40 2.10
N ALA A 15 -5.05 2.02 2.53
CA ALA A 15 -3.87 1.36 3.09
C ALA A 15 -3.55 1.92 4.47
N ARG A 16 -3.27 1.06 5.46
CA ARG A 16 -2.81 1.48 6.78
C ARG A 16 -1.39 0.97 7.05
N PHE A 17 -0.56 1.82 7.64
CA PHE A 17 0.78 1.46 8.08
C PHE A 17 1.24 2.35 9.23
N GLN A 18 2.15 1.81 10.03
CA GLN A 18 2.84 2.59 11.05
C GLN A 18 4.09 3.21 10.43
N SER A 19 4.17 4.53 10.40
CA SER A 19 5.39 5.21 9.96
C SER A 19 6.52 5.01 10.97
N PHE A 20 7.76 5.25 10.56
CA PHE A 20 8.94 5.20 11.44
C PHE A 20 8.84 6.16 12.65
N ALA A 21 8.03 7.22 12.55
CA ALA A 21 7.72 8.12 13.65
C ALA A 21 6.71 7.52 14.66
N GLY A 22 6.32 6.25 14.50
CA GLY A 22 5.32 5.56 15.32
C GLY A 22 3.88 5.97 15.03
N LYS A 23 3.65 6.81 14.01
CA LYS A 23 2.32 7.33 13.69
C LYS A 23 1.57 6.37 12.79
N ASP A 24 0.41 5.92 13.25
CA ASP A 24 -0.51 5.14 12.44
C ASP A 24 -1.08 6.02 11.32
N THR A 25 -0.80 5.66 10.08
CA THR A 25 -1.09 6.46 8.89
C THR A 25 -2.05 5.68 8.00
N LEU A 26 -3.15 6.33 7.62
CA LEU A 26 -4.15 5.79 6.71
C LEU A 26 -4.14 6.60 5.41
N ILE A 27 -3.94 5.91 4.29
CA ILE A 27 -3.96 6.50 2.95
C ILE A 27 -5.19 6.01 2.20
N GLN A 28 -5.84 6.91 1.48
CA GLN A 28 -6.96 6.59 0.60
C GLN A 28 -6.43 6.29 -0.80
N LEU A 29 -6.62 5.06 -1.26
CA LEU A 29 -6.14 4.57 -2.56
C LEU A 29 -7.13 4.81 -3.70
N ASN A 30 -8.42 4.89 -3.37
CA ASN A 30 -9.51 5.10 -4.35
C ASN A 30 -9.48 6.48 -5.04
N ARG A 31 -8.72 7.43 -4.50
CA ARG A 31 -8.56 8.78 -5.07
C ARG A 31 -7.32 8.90 -5.96
N LEU A 32 -6.53 7.84 -6.07
CA LEU A 32 -5.26 7.87 -6.79
C LEU A 32 -5.47 7.70 -8.29
N THR A 33 -4.97 8.65 -9.04
CA THR A 33 -5.05 8.65 -10.50
C THR A 33 -3.91 7.87 -11.11
N ASP A 34 -2.69 8.05 -10.59
CA ASP A 34 -1.47 7.44 -11.11
C ASP A 34 -0.50 6.95 -9.99
N MET A 35 0.54 6.23 -10.41
CA MET A 35 1.57 5.73 -9.49
C MET A 35 2.40 6.86 -8.86
N LYS A 36 2.55 8.03 -9.51
CA LYS A 36 3.31 9.16 -8.96
C LYS A 36 2.64 9.75 -7.72
N GLU A 37 1.31 9.85 -7.72
CA GLU A 37 0.53 10.23 -6.55
C GLU A 37 0.72 9.23 -5.41
N LEU A 38 0.72 7.93 -5.73
CA LEU A 38 0.97 6.87 -4.75
C LEU A 38 2.36 7.00 -4.13
N PHE A 39 3.40 7.18 -4.93
CA PHE A 39 4.77 7.43 -4.45
C PHE A 39 4.86 8.69 -3.60
N GLY A 40 4.19 9.77 -4.00
CA GLY A 40 4.20 11.05 -3.28
C GLY A 40 3.52 10.99 -1.91
N LEU A 41 2.46 10.18 -1.76
CA LEU A 41 1.78 9.99 -0.47
C LEU A 41 2.52 9.05 0.47
N LEU A 42 3.20 8.07 -0.11
CA LEU A 42 3.88 7.03 0.63
C LEU A 42 5.30 7.43 1.04
N GLU A 43 5.95 8.30 0.25
CA GLU A 43 7.40 8.57 0.35
C GLU A 43 8.25 7.28 0.26
N MET A 44 7.69 6.21 -0.29
CA MET A 44 8.29 4.89 -0.45
C MET A 44 7.83 4.24 -1.75
N THR A 45 8.59 3.28 -2.23
CA THR A 45 8.37 2.64 -3.53
C THR A 45 7.51 1.39 -3.38
N PRO A 46 6.25 1.35 -3.87
CA PRO A 46 5.46 0.12 -3.91
C PRO A 46 6.15 -0.92 -4.79
N THR A 47 6.30 -2.14 -4.28
CA THR A 47 7.01 -3.23 -4.98
C THR A 47 6.08 -4.36 -5.39
N SER A 48 5.18 -4.80 -4.50
CA SER A 48 4.23 -5.88 -4.81
C SER A 48 3.04 -5.90 -3.86
N VAL A 49 1.90 -6.41 -4.33
CA VAL A 49 0.76 -6.76 -3.45
C VAL A 49 0.83 -8.25 -3.14
N ARG A 50 0.80 -8.61 -1.86
CA ARG A 50 0.88 -10.00 -1.39
C ARG A 50 -0.19 -10.33 -0.38
N TYR A 51 -0.74 -11.54 -0.50
CA TYR A 51 -1.58 -12.15 0.52
C TYR A 51 -0.69 -13.02 1.40
N TYR A 52 -0.53 -12.64 2.66
CA TYR A 52 0.26 -13.43 3.61
C TYR A 52 -0.63 -14.58 4.15
N PRO A 53 -0.27 -15.86 3.93
CA PRO A 53 -1.16 -16.99 4.20
C PRO A 53 -1.64 -17.09 5.65
N TYR A 54 -0.77 -16.73 6.60
CA TYR A 54 -1.09 -16.78 8.03
C TYR A 54 -2.05 -15.69 8.48
N GLU A 55 -1.94 -14.52 7.87
CA GLU A 55 -2.73 -13.35 8.25
C GLU A 55 -4.06 -13.30 7.50
N LYS A 56 -4.15 -13.99 6.34
CA LYS A 56 -5.30 -13.94 5.43
C LYS A 56 -5.70 -12.51 5.05
N LEU A 57 -4.71 -11.62 5.06
CA LEU A 57 -4.87 -10.20 4.81
C LEU A 57 -3.98 -9.79 3.63
N PRO A 58 -4.45 -8.84 2.81
CA PRO A 58 -3.67 -8.29 1.71
C PRO A 58 -2.76 -7.17 2.22
N TYR A 59 -1.55 -7.15 1.69
CA TYR A 59 -0.54 -6.15 2.00
C TYR A 59 0.08 -5.61 0.72
N LEU A 60 0.34 -4.32 0.71
CA LEU A 60 1.22 -3.67 -0.23
C LEU A 60 2.62 -3.63 0.39
N ASP A 61 3.56 -4.35 -0.20
CA ASP A 61 4.96 -4.26 0.16
C ASP A 61 5.54 -3.01 -0.51
N CYS A 62 6.27 -2.22 0.28
CA CYS A 62 6.97 -1.02 -0.15
C CYS A 62 8.43 -1.08 0.29
N SER A 63 9.32 -0.50 -0.52
CA SER A 63 10.74 -0.37 -0.23
C SER A 63 11.08 1.09 0.07
N GLN A 64 11.77 1.31 1.18
CA GLN A 64 12.30 2.62 1.61
C GLN A 64 13.70 2.44 2.18
N ASN A 65 14.72 3.01 1.53
CA ASN A 65 16.11 3.01 2.04
C ASN A 65 16.60 1.64 2.57
N GLU A 66 16.38 0.57 1.78
CA GLU A 66 16.70 -0.83 2.13
C GLU A 66 15.74 -1.54 3.10
N ASP A 67 14.87 -0.81 3.79
CA ASP A 67 13.80 -1.38 4.60
C ASP A 67 12.59 -1.75 3.74
N ASN A 68 11.91 -2.84 4.14
CA ASN A 68 10.63 -3.25 3.57
C ASN A 68 9.51 -2.93 4.55
N VAL A 69 8.62 -2.02 4.15
CA VAL A 69 7.43 -1.64 4.90
C VAL A 69 6.23 -2.33 4.28
N LYS A 70 5.37 -2.91 5.13
CA LYS A 70 4.13 -3.55 4.69
C LYS A 70 2.96 -2.67 5.05
N LEU A 71 2.14 -2.34 4.07
CA LEU A 71 0.93 -1.57 4.28
C LEU A 71 -0.26 -2.48 4.13
N ARG A 72 -1.07 -2.58 5.18
CA ARG A 72 -2.28 -3.41 5.14
C ARG A 72 -3.29 -2.75 4.22
N LEU A 73 -3.80 -3.49 3.24
CA LEU A 73 -4.83 -3.03 2.33
C LEU A 73 -6.23 -3.35 2.88
N PHE A 74 -7.17 -2.45 2.65
CA PHE A 74 -8.56 -2.59 3.07
C PHE A 74 -9.49 -2.41 1.88
N LYS A 75 -10.53 -3.25 1.85
CA LYS A 75 -11.70 -3.13 0.96
C LYS A 75 -12.90 -2.68 1.82
N PRO A 76 -13.88 -1.96 1.26
CA PRO A 76 -15.09 -1.58 1.98
C PRO A 76 -15.96 -2.79 2.36
#